data_AF-A0A958DDW5-F1
#
_entry.id   AF-A0A958DDW5-F1
#
_cell.length_a   1.000
_cell.length_b   1.000
_cell.length_c   1.000
_cell.angle_alpha   90.00
_cell.angle_beta   90.00
_cell.angle_gamma   90.00
#
_symmetry.space_group_name_H-M   'P 1'
#
loop_
_entity.id
_entity.type
_entity.pdbx_description
1 polymer ?
#
loop_
_entity_poly.entity_id
_entity_poly.type
_entity_poly.pdbx_seq_one_letter_code
_entity_poly.pdbx_strand_id
1 'polypeptide(L)'
;MAPANLAGRVRSGARQATGLAKAIKRTLDHSSFPPAEGRLEVRGTDDRIEIVRDRWGVPHVLASTPADAFFGHGFVHAQDRLFQMEGARRTAAGRLSEIAGPSTLASDRLVRRVGLNRAARADAEQIAGSDRQLLEAYARGVNEGVRLLPALPPEFALLGDQVEP
;
A
#
# COMPACT_ATOMS: atom_id res chain seq x y z
N MET A 1 -33.84 -57.88 0.28
CA MET A 1 -34.33 -56.67 0.96
C MET A 1 -33.12 -55.96 1.56
N ALA A 2 -32.69 -54.85 0.97
CA ALA A 2 -31.59 -54.02 1.51
C ALA A 2 -32.05 -53.30 2.80
N PRO A 3 -31.10 -52.84 3.63
CA PRO A 3 -30.91 -51.40 3.67
C PRO A 3 -29.43 -50.96 3.65
N ALA A 4 -29.22 -49.81 3.02
CA ALA A 4 -28.02 -49.00 3.05
C ALA A 4 -27.93 -48.20 4.37
N ASN A 5 -26.72 -47.90 4.85
CA ASN A 5 -26.34 -46.52 5.18
C ASN A 5 -24.86 -46.30 5.60
N LEU A 6 -24.22 -45.43 4.82
CA LEU A 6 -23.33 -44.32 5.20
C LEU A 6 -22.02 -44.59 5.96
N ALA A 7 -20.96 -44.80 5.17
CA ALA A 7 -19.58 -44.53 5.54
C ALA A 7 -19.34 -43.02 5.74
N GLY A 8 -19.19 -42.57 6.98
CA GLY A 8 -18.73 -41.22 7.32
C GLY A 8 -17.20 -41.17 7.37
N ARG A 9 -16.54 -40.75 6.29
CA ARG A 9 -15.11 -40.38 6.32
C ARG A 9 -14.98 -38.95 6.87
N VAL A 10 -14.52 -38.83 8.12
CA VAL A 10 -14.04 -37.56 8.68
C VAL A 10 -12.75 -37.19 7.94
N ARG A 11 -12.80 -36.18 7.06
CA ARG A 11 -11.60 -35.59 6.46
C ARG A 11 -11.01 -34.58 7.45
N SER A 12 -9.93 -34.99 8.12
CA SER A 12 -9.05 -34.10 8.91
C SER A 12 -8.57 -32.92 8.06
N GLY A 13 -8.91 -31.70 8.50
CA GLY A 13 -8.61 -30.41 7.86
C GLY A 13 -7.16 -29.95 8.00
N ALA A 14 -6.18 -30.84 7.86
CA ALA A 14 -4.75 -30.50 8.04
C ALA A 14 -4.11 -29.75 6.85
N ARG A 15 -4.87 -29.38 5.81
CA ARG A 15 -4.31 -28.77 4.57
C ARG A 15 -4.31 -27.23 4.54
N GLN A 16 -4.98 -26.53 5.46
CA GLN A 16 -5.02 -25.06 5.47
C GLN A 16 -3.87 -24.42 6.28
N ALA A 17 -3.37 -25.09 7.32
CA ALA A 17 -2.34 -24.55 8.21
C ALA A 17 -0.98 -24.30 7.51
N THR A 18 -0.65 -25.11 6.50
CA THR A 18 0.63 -25.01 5.78
C THR A 18 0.72 -23.77 4.88
N GLY A 19 -0.41 -23.30 4.35
CA GLY A 19 -0.46 -22.12 3.48
C GLY A 19 -0.22 -20.82 4.24
N LEU A 20 -0.86 -20.68 5.41
CA LEU A 20 -0.72 -19.51 6.27
C LEU A 20 0.69 -19.43 6.86
N ALA A 21 1.26 -20.55 7.32
CA ALA A 21 2.63 -20.59 7.83
C ALA A 21 3.68 -20.28 6.75
N LYS A 22 3.45 -20.72 5.50
CA LYS A 22 4.34 -20.42 4.36
C LYS A 22 4.23 -18.96 3.91
N ALA A 23 3.01 -18.39 3.93
CA ALA A 23 2.80 -16.96 3.73
C ALA A 23 3.53 -16.18 4.82
N ILE A 24 3.24 -16.41 6.10
CA ILE A 24 3.90 -15.76 7.25
C ILE A 24 5.43 -15.88 7.15
N LYS A 25 5.99 -17.06 6.83
CA LYS A 25 7.44 -17.23 6.67
C LYS A 25 8.00 -16.40 5.51
N ARG A 26 7.30 -16.34 4.38
CA ARG A 26 7.70 -15.56 3.20
C ARG A 26 7.55 -14.04 3.44
N THR A 27 6.63 -13.65 4.32
CA THR A 27 6.39 -12.23 4.63
C THR A 27 7.23 -11.70 5.79
N LEU A 28 7.65 -12.58 6.71
CA LEU A 28 8.62 -12.30 7.76
C LEU A 28 10.07 -12.38 7.26
N ASP A 29 10.29 -12.90 6.05
CA ASP A 29 11.56 -12.81 5.36
C ASP A 29 11.81 -11.35 4.97
N HIS A 30 13.02 -10.84 5.14
CA HIS A 30 13.38 -9.44 4.88
C HIS A 30 13.18 -9.01 3.42
N SER A 31 12.75 -9.91 2.54
CA SER A 31 12.31 -9.64 1.17
C SER A 31 11.14 -8.66 1.04
N SER A 32 10.40 -8.39 2.11
CA SER A 32 9.35 -7.35 2.10
C SER A 32 9.93 -5.93 2.22
N PHE A 33 11.18 -5.80 2.67
CA PHE A 33 11.88 -4.52 2.72
C PHE A 33 12.48 -4.21 1.34
N PRO A 34 12.53 -2.93 0.95
CA PRO A 34 13.24 -2.53 -0.25
C PRO A 34 14.71 -2.91 -0.13
N PRO A 35 15.39 -3.22 -1.24
CA PRO A 35 16.83 -3.49 -1.22
C PRO A 35 17.57 -2.32 -0.57
N ALA A 36 18.41 -2.63 0.42
CA ALA A 36 19.12 -1.63 1.23
C ALA A 36 20.15 -0.83 0.42
N GLU A 37 20.67 -1.43 -0.65
CA GLU A 37 21.64 -0.82 -1.54
C GLU A 37 21.34 -1.21 -2.99
N GLY A 38 21.65 -0.31 -3.92
CA GLY A 38 21.56 -0.58 -5.34
C GLY A 38 21.20 0.64 -6.18
N ARG A 39 21.08 0.40 -7.49
CA ARG A 39 20.51 1.35 -8.44
C ARG A 39 19.21 0.77 -8.97
N LEU A 40 18.17 1.58 -8.96
CA LEU A 40 16.87 1.24 -9.52
C LEU A 40 16.59 2.19 -10.68
N GLU A 41 16.21 1.62 -11.81
CA GLU A 41 15.68 2.39 -12.93
C GLU A 41 14.21 2.72 -12.63
N VAL A 42 13.92 4.02 -12.56
CA VAL A 42 12.59 4.55 -12.25
C VAL A 42 12.07 5.37 -13.42
N ARG A 43 10.74 5.44 -13.54
CA ARG A 43 10.06 6.24 -14.55
C ARG A 43 9.55 7.55 -13.94
N GLY A 44 9.63 8.65 -14.68
CA GLY A 44 8.97 9.91 -14.33
C GLY A 44 9.80 10.87 -13.47
N THR A 45 11.13 10.73 -13.53
CA THR A 45 12.12 11.66 -12.95
C THR A 45 12.92 12.32 -14.06
N ASP A 46 13.36 13.56 -13.84
CA ASP A 46 14.15 14.32 -14.82
C ASP A 46 15.66 14.13 -14.61
N ASP A 47 16.07 13.89 -13.36
CA ASP A 47 17.47 13.68 -12.97
C ASP A 47 17.61 12.51 -11.96
N ARG A 48 18.86 12.18 -11.62
CA ARG A 48 19.21 11.20 -10.60
C ARG A 48 18.73 11.66 -9.23
N ILE A 49 18.02 10.75 -8.54
CA ILE A 49 17.67 10.88 -7.13
C ILE A 49 18.57 9.96 -6.31
N GLU A 50 19.10 10.46 -5.20
CA GLU A 50 19.84 9.67 -4.22
C GLU A 50 19.05 9.56 -2.92
N ILE A 51 18.87 8.33 -2.43
CA ILE A 51 18.13 8.05 -1.19
C ILE A 51 19.11 7.40 -0.22
N VAL A 52 19.37 8.07 0.90
CA VAL A 52 20.26 7.57 1.96
C VAL A 52 19.45 7.37 3.23
N ARG A 53 19.47 6.17 3.79
CA ARG A 53 18.85 5.91 5.10
C ARG A 53 19.90 5.99 6.19
N ASP A 54 19.58 6.71 7.26
CA ASP A 54 20.46 6.80 8.42
C ASP A 54 20.43 5.52 9.27
N ARG A 55 21.15 5.52 10.40
CA ARG A 55 21.21 4.39 11.33
C ARG A 55 19.86 3.99 11.95
N TRP A 56 18.85 4.85 11.88
CA TRP A 56 17.50 4.62 12.37
C TRP A 56 16.52 4.27 11.24
N GLY A 57 17.01 4.16 10.00
CA GLY A 57 16.20 3.90 8.82
C GLY A 57 15.48 5.13 8.27
N VAL A 58 15.80 6.34 8.74
CA VAL A 58 15.16 7.58 8.26
C VAL A 58 15.69 7.91 6.86
N PRO A 59 14.83 7.96 5.82
CA PRO A 59 15.26 8.25 4.45
C PRO A 59 15.54 9.74 4.26
N HIS A 60 16.70 10.03 3.68
CA HIS A 60 17.11 11.35 3.21
C HIS A 60 17.09 11.32 1.69
N VAL A 61 16.21 12.12 1.09
CA VAL A 61 16.05 12.22 -0.38
C VAL A 61 16.84 13.41 -0.87
N LEU A 62 17.86 13.17 -1.71
CA LEU A 62 18.66 14.20 -2.37
C LEU A 62 18.31 14.20 -3.87
N ALA A 63 17.96 15.38 -4.39
CA ALA A 63 17.59 15.55 -5.78
C ALA A 63 17.95 16.97 -6.28
N SER A 64 18.15 17.11 -7.59
CA SER A 64 18.50 18.38 -8.22
C SER A 64 17.30 19.32 -8.42
N THR A 65 16.07 18.78 -8.44
CA THR A 65 14.84 19.54 -8.66
C THR A 65 13.81 19.28 -7.56
N PRO A 66 12.90 20.25 -7.27
CA PRO A 66 11.79 20.02 -6.36
C PRO A 66 10.86 18.87 -6.79
N ALA A 67 10.62 18.73 -8.10
CA ALA A 67 9.76 17.65 -8.61
C ALA A 67 10.37 16.27 -8.31
N ASP A 68 11.66 16.09 -8.57
CA ASP A 68 12.38 14.86 -8.25
C ASP A 68 12.47 14.61 -6.74
N ALA A 69 12.62 15.66 -5.93
CA ALA A 69 12.58 15.53 -4.46
C ALA A 69 11.21 15.01 -3.97
N PHE A 70 10.11 15.55 -4.50
CA PHE A 70 8.75 15.09 -4.17
C PHE A 70 8.49 13.68 -4.70
N PHE A 71 8.99 13.34 -5.88
CA PHE A 71 8.96 11.98 -6.40
C PHE A 71 9.69 11.01 -5.46
N GLY A 72 10.94 11.32 -5.09
CA GLY A 72 11.72 10.48 -4.17
C GLY A 72 11.04 10.35 -2.80
N HIS A 73 10.38 11.41 -2.32
CA HIS A 73 9.59 11.38 -1.09
C HIS A 73 8.39 10.42 -1.18
N GLY A 74 7.61 10.49 -2.27
CA GLY A 74 6.52 9.55 -2.51
C GLY A 74 7.02 8.10 -2.62
N PHE A 75 8.15 7.91 -3.27
CA PHE A 75 8.79 6.61 -3.44
C PHE A 75 9.18 5.98 -2.10
N VAL A 76 9.85 6.70 -1.20
CA VAL A 76 10.21 6.16 0.12
C VAL A 76 9.00 5.95 1.03
N HIS A 77 7.96 6.77 0.90
CA HIS A 77 6.70 6.56 1.61
C HIS A 77 5.99 5.27 1.17
N ALA A 78 5.96 4.97 -0.13
CA ALA A 78 5.44 3.70 -0.62
C ALA A 78 6.28 2.50 -0.14
N GLN A 79 7.59 2.68 0.02
CA GLN A 79 8.44 1.63 0.56
C GLN A 79 8.18 1.34 2.03
N ASP A 80 8.05 2.40 2.83
CA ASP A 80 8.10 2.26 4.29
C ASP A 80 6.71 2.24 4.94
N ARG A 81 5.69 2.81 4.28
CA ARG A 81 4.38 3.15 4.90
C ARG A 81 3.16 2.82 4.03
N LEU A 82 3.30 1.99 3.00
CA LEU A 82 2.23 1.73 2.03
C LEU A 82 0.88 1.35 2.67
N PHE A 83 0.87 0.41 3.61
CA PHE A 83 -0.37 -0.01 4.26
C PHE A 83 -1.02 1.13 5.06
N GLN A 84 -0.20 1.93 5.75
CA GLN A 84 -0.68 3.10 6.49
C GLN A 84 -1.30 4.15 5.54
N MET A 85 -0.64 4.41 4.41
CA MET A 85 -1.15 5.35 3.39
C MET A 85 -2.47 4.86 2.80
N GLU A 86 -2.56 3.58 2.47
CA GLU A 86 -3.77 2.99 1.91
C GLU A 86 -4.93 3.01 2.91
N GLY A 87 -4.66 2.68 4.18
CA GLY A 87 -5.64 2.79 5.26
C GLY A 87 -6.15 4.22 5.45
N ALA A 88 -5.24 5.21 5.40
CA ALA A 88 -5.60 6.62 5.48
C ALA A 88 -6.44 7.07 4.28
N ARG A 89 -6.04 6.68 3.05
CA ARG A 89 -6.77 6.97 1.81
C ARG A 89 -8.19 6.39 1.84
N ARG A 90 -8.34 5.13 2.27
CA ARG A 90 -9.64 4.48 2.43
C ARG A 90 -10.48 5.14 3.51
N THR A 91 -9.90 5.48 4.65
CA THR A 91 -10.60 6.22 5.71
C THR A 91 -11.14 7.54 5.18
N ALA A 92 -10.32 8.32 4.47
CA ALA A 92 -10.72 9.60 3.89
C ALA A 92 -11.76 9.47 2.76
N ALA A 93 -11.77 8.33 2.06
CA ALA A 93 -12.77 7.99 1.04
C ALA A 93 -14.06 7.35 1.62
N GLY A 94 -14.08 7.04 2.92
CA GLY A 94 -15.14 6.25 3.55
C GLY A 94 -15.22 4.81 3.03
N ARG A 95 -14.08 4.18 2.76
CA ARG A 95 -13.94 2.82 2.23
C ARG A 95 -13.23 1.88 3.19
N LEU A 96 -13.13 2.23 4.47
CA LEU A 96 -12.38 1.43 5.43
C LEU A 96 -13.03 0.06 5.66
N SER A 97 -14.36 -0.03 5.57
CA SER A 97 -15.11 -1.28 5.78
C SER A 97 -14.85 -2.35 4.72
N GLU A 98 -14.25 -1.98 3.59
CA GLU A 98 -13.84 -2.94 2.57
C GLU A 98 -12.70 -3.85 3.04
N ILE A 99 -11.90 -3.37 4.01
CA ILE A 99 -10.74 -4.11 4.55
C ILE A 99 -10.88 -4.43 6.05
N ALA A 100 -11.62 -3.61 6.79
CA ALA A 100 -11.82 -3.76 8.24
C ALA A 100 -13.21 -4.31 8.61
N GLY A 101 -14.06 -4.57 7.61
CA GLY A 101 -15.36 -5.20 7.78
C GLY A 101 -16.46 -4.28 8.34
N PRO A 102 -17.63 -4.86 8.70
CA PRO A 102 -18.84 -4.10 9.01
C PRO A 102 -18.73 -3.15 10.22
N SER A 103 -17.80 -3.39 11.14
CA SER A 103 -17.59 -2.56 12.33
C SER A 103 -17.20 -1.12 12.00
N THR A 104 -16.64 -0.85 10.82
CA THR A 104 -16.23 0.51 10.41
C THR A 104 -17.28 1.24 9.56
N LEU A 105 -18.45 0.65 9.30
CA LEU A 105 -19.47 1.24 8.41
C LEU A 105 -19.99 2.58 8.92
N ALA A 106 -20.09 2.75 10.24
CA ALA A 106 -20.51 4.02 10.82
C ALA A 106 -19.53 5.16 10.50
N SER A 107 -18.23 4.86 10.52
CA SER A 107 -17.16 5.80 10.15
C SER A 107 -17.23 6.14 8.66
N ASP A 108 -17.35 5.14 7.79
CA ASP A 108 -17.47 5.33 6.34
C ASP A 108 -18.66 6.22 5.98
N ARG A 109 -19.80 6.02 6.63
CA ARG A 109 -21.00 6.86 6.47
C ARG A 109 -20.80 8.27 6.99
N LEU A 110 -20.03 8.46 8.06
CA LEU A 110 -19.72 9.79 8.58
C LEU A 110 -18.84 10.57 7.60
N VAL A 111 -17.72 9.97 7.15
CA VAL A 111 -16.78 10.63 6.24
C VAL A 111 -17.45 10.98 4.91
N ARG A 112 -18.30 10.10 4.37
CA ARG A 112 -19.08 10.40 3.15
C ARG A 112 -20.10 11.53 3.34
N ARG A 113 -20.73 11.64 4.52
CA ARG A 113 -21.64 12.75 4.84
C ARG A 113 -20.91 14.08 4.94
N VAL A 114 -19.78 14.11 5.63
CA VAL A 114 -18.89 15.29 5.67
C VAL A 114 -18.40 15.64 4.25
N GLY A 115 -18.16 14.62 3.42
CA GLY A 115 -17.82 14.79 2.02
C GLY A 115 -16.33 15.08 1.80
N LEU A 116 -15.46 14.55 2.66
CA LEU A 116 -14.02 14.81 2.60
C LEU A 116 -13.41 14.49 1.23
N ASN A 117 -13.73 13.33 0.65
CA ASN A 117 -13.24 12.95 -0.68
C ASN A 117 -13.79 13.86 -1.80
N ARG A 118 -15.04 14.32 -1.68
CA ARG A 118 -15.64 15.26 -2.64
C ARG A 118 -14.95 16.62 -2.57
N ALA A 119 -14.68 17.12 -1.37
CA ALA A 119 -13.94 18.36 -1.16
C ALA A 119 -12.52 18.25 -1.73
N ALA A 120 -11.79 17.18 -1.40
CA ALA A 120 -10.44 16.95 -1.90
C ALA A 120 -10.37 16.90 -3.44
N ARG A 121 -11.37 16.33 -4.12
CA ARG A 121 -11.46 16.35 -5.59
C ARG A 121 -11.67 17.75 -6.14
N ALA A 122 -12.60 18.51 -5.54
CA ALA A 122 -12.84 19.90 -5.94
C ALA A 122 -11.61 20.78 -5.73
N ASP A 123 -10.90 20.61 -4.60
CA ASP A 123 -9.66 21.32 -4.32
C ASP A 123 -8.58 20.93 -5.34
N ALA A 124 -8.43 19.64 -5.64
CA ALA A 124 -7.47 19.16 -6.62
C ALA A 124 -7.69 19.73 -8.03
N GLU A 125 -8.95 19.94 -8.44
CA GLU A 125 -9.31 20.60 -9.71
C GLU A 125 -8.91 22.09 -9.75
N GLN A 126 -8.80 22.74 -8.59
CA GLN A 126 -8.44 24.15 -8.47
C GLN A 126 -6.93 24.37 -8.29
N ILE A 127 -6.20 23.38 -7.79
CA ILE A 127 -4.74 23.46 -7.65
C ILE A 127 -4.09 23.49 -9.03
N ALA A 128 -3.31 24.53 -9.29
CA ALA A 128 -2.65 24.77 -10.57
C ALA A 128 -1.16 25.11 -10.40
N GLY A 129 -0.43 25.14 -11.51
CA GLY A 129 0.97 25.56 -11.54
C GLY A 129 1.91 24.61 -10.79
N SER A 130 2.87 25.18 -10.06
CA SER A 130 3.92 24.44 -9.35
C SER A 130 3.37 23.45 -8.34
N ASP A 131 2.34 23.83 -7.58
CA ASP A 131 1.80 22.97 -6.51
C ASP A 131 1.18 21.70 -7.08
N ARG A 132 0.46 21.84 -8.20
CA ARG A 132 -0.08 20.70 -8.94
C ARG A 132 1.04 19.77 -9.40
N GLN A 133 2.11 20.33 -9.96
CA GLN A 133 3.24 19.56 -10.45
C GLN A 133 3.94 18.78 -9.32
N LEU A 134 4.10 19.37 -8.14
CA LEU A 134 4.71 18.71 -6.99
C LEU A 134 3.84 17.58 -6.42
N LEU A 135 2.52 17.79 -6.32
CA LEU A 135 1.58 16.75 -5.89
C LEU A 135 1.54 15.57 -6.87
N GLU A 136 1.56 15.86 -8.17
CA GLU A 136 1.63 14.82 -9.20
C GLU A 136 2.97 14.10 -9.19
N ALA A 137 4.09 14.80 -8.97
CA ALA A 137 5.40 14.17 -8.82
C ALA A 137 5.43 13.22 -7.62
N TYR A 138 4.88 13.63 -6.49
CA TYR A 138 4.72 12.78 -5.31
C TYR A 138 3.88 11.54 -5.62
N ALA A 139 2.70 11.69 -6.24
CA ALA A 139 1.84 10.57 -6.60
C ALA A 139 2.53 9.60 -7.57
N ARG A 140 3.27 10.11 -8.56
CA ARG A 140 4.10 9.28 -9.45
C ARG A 140 5.16 8.50 -8.69
N GLY A 141 5.82 9.14 -7.72
CA GLY A 141 6.80 8.50 -6.86
C GLY A 141 6.21 7.35 -6.04
N VAL A 142 5.03 7.57 -5.44
CA VAL A 142 4.29 6.52 -4.72
C VAL A 142 3.99 5.34 -5.65
N ASN A 143 3.43 5.61 -6.82
CA ASN A 143 3.03 4.58 -7.77
C ASN A 143 4.22 3.80 -8.31
N GLU A 144 5.35 4.47 -8.56
CA GLU A 144 6.58 3.80 -8.96
C GLU A 144 7.20 2.98 -7.83
N GLY A 145 7.13 3.48 -6.59
CA GLY A 145 7.53 2.75 -5.39
C GLY A 145 6.76 1.45 -5.25
N VAL A 146 5.43 1.50 -5.35
CA VAL A 146 4.56 0.32 -5.34
C VAL A 146 4.92 -0.65 -6.48
N ARG A 147 5.15 -0.15 -7.70
CA ARG A 147 5.50 -0.96 -8.87
C ARG A 147 6.80 -1.74 -8.67
N LEU A 148 7.77 -1.15 -7.98
CA LEU A 148 9.09 -1.73 -7.75
C LEU A 148 9.20 -2.54 -6.45
N LEU A 149 8.14 -2.61 -5.64
CA LEU A 149 8.15 -3.46 -4.46
C LEU A 149 8.28 -4.94 -4.84
N PRO A 150 9.23 -5.68 -4.26
CA PRO A 150 9.38 -7.12 -4.51
C PRO A 150 8.18 -7.94 -4.00
N ALA A 151 7.53 -7.46 -2.94
CA ALA A 151 6.31 -8.01 -2.39
C ALA A 151 5.52 -6.90 -1.68
N LEU A 152 4.18 -7.06 -1.62
CA LEU A 152 3.35 -6.17 -0.82
C LEU A 152 3.58 -6.42 0.69
N PRO A 153 3.36 -5.41 1.54
CA PRO A 153 3.38 -5.57 2.99
C PRO A 153 2.44 -6.69 3.48
N PRO A 154 2.77 -7.37 4.59
CA PRO A 154 1.98 -8.49 5.13
C PRO A 154 0.51 -8.22 5.33
N GLU A 155 0.17 -7.00 5.71
CA GLU A 155 -1.19 -6.59 6.01
C GLU A 155 -2.12 -6.79 4.80
N PHE A 156 -1.62 -6.57 3.58
CA PHE A 156 -2.39 -6.81 2.35
C PHE A 156 -2.72 -8.28 2.16
N ALA A 157 -1.77 -9.18 2.43
CA ALA A 157 -1.99 -10.62 2.35
C ALA A 157 -2.94 -11.11 3.46
N LEU A 158 -2.84 -10.54 4.66
CA LEU A 158 -3.69 -10.89 5.80
C LEU A 158 -5.14 -10.45 5.62
N LEU A 159 -5.36 -9.28 5.02
CA LEU A 159 -6.69 -8.70 4.83
C LEU A 159 -7.31 -9.03 3.47
N GLY A 160 -6.56 -9.70 2.57
CA GLY A 160 -7.02 -10.01 1.22
C GLY A 160 -7.18 -8.77 0.33
N ASP A 161 -6.45 -7.70 0.64
CA ASP A 161 -6.57 -6.40 -0.01
C ASP A 161 -5.57 -6.26 -1.16
N GLN A 162 -5.82 -5.30 -2.06
CA GLN A 162 -4.93 -4.90 -3.15
C GLN A 162 -4.66 -3.40 -3.08
N VAL A 163 -3.48 -2.98 -3.52
CA VAL A 163 -3.13 -1.56 -3.63
C VAL A 163 -3.82 -0.98 -4.85
N GLU A 164 -4.45 0.18 -4.69
CA GLU A 164 -4.97 0.97 -5.81
C GLU A 164 -4.01 2.13 -6.13
N PRO A 165 -3.76 2.40 -7.42
CA PRO A 165 -2.92 3.52 -7.86
C PRO A 165 -3.59 4.89 -7.73
#